data_AF-A0A537H192-F1
#
_entry.id   AF-A0A537H192-F1
#
_cell.length_a   1.000
_cell.length_b   1.000
_cell.length_c   1.000
_cell.angle_alpha   90.00
_cell.angle_beta   90.00
_cell.angle_gamma   90.00
#
_symmetry.space_group_name_H-M   'P 1'
#
loop_
_entity.id
_entity.type
_entity.pdbx_description
1 polymer ?
#
loop_
_entity_poly.entity_id
_entity_poly.type
_entity_poly.pdbx_seq_one_letter_code
_entity_poly.pdbx_strand_id
1 'polypeptide(L)'
;MGLTVLVLIIALGELLALFLDYQNNIYLRQYVSNNVSLLYEQIIGLVLVATGCAFFAYKASTAKPRGRLGRLSLRLRSLSPLIAGFVALILWVTLFGPLSGGSLTSLEAYGVGVLLLITLGMMARDRITLKMSLRNFTRRKTNIAIVIAGLMIGTAMISGSLVTGDTLSNLFTRGAYNGYGYADEVVYTQSATGAYQFFNLSLAHGLYQSLSSSSTAGPYMRGVTPEILSAVTVNDTTKGIIQSGVTLIGTYGNASQALGDFHASDGSIIPSSLNDNQAIVNDRAARDLNATIGDRLTIFSPTSQ
;
A
#
# COMPACT_ATOMS: atom_id res chain seq x y z
N MET A 1 24.07 -20.01 -1.70
CA MET A 1 24.04 -20.56 -3.06
C MET A 1 22.62 -20.95 -3.50
N GLY A 2 21.91 -21.87 -2.82
CA GLY A 2 20.53 -22.21 -3.21
C GLY A 2 19.54 -21.03 -3.07
N LEU A 3 19.56 -20.36 -1.91
CA LEU A 3 18.71 -19.19 -1.65
C LEU A 3 18.99 -18.02 -2.60
N THR A 4 20.27 -17.76 -2.91
CA THR A 4 20.67 -16.67 -3.80
C THR A 4 20.22 -16.93 -5.24
N VAL A 5 20.30 -18.18 -5.71
CA VAL A 5 19.78 -18.58 -7.03
C VAL A 5 18.26 -18.48 -7.09
N LEU A 6 17.56 -18.91 -6.03
CA LEU A 6 16.10 -18.81 -5.92
C LEU A 6 15.61 -17.35 -6.00
N VAL A 7 16.21 -16.45 -5.21
CA VAL A 7 15.88 -15.02 -5.21
C VAL A 7 16.12 -14.39 -6.59
N LEU A 8 17.19 -14.81 -7.27
CA LEU A 8 17.49 -14.34 -8.63
C LEU A 8 16.47 -14.80 -9.67
N ILE A 9 15.96 -16.02 -9.54
CA ILE A 9 14.93 -16.56 -10.45
C ILE A 9 13.60 -15.85 -10.22
N ILE A 10 13.23 -15.59 -8.97
CA ILE A 10 12.00 -14.85 -8.63
C ILE A 10 12.09 -13.43 -9.19
N ALA A 11 13.21 -12.73 -8.98
CA ALA A 11 13.43 -11.39 -9.51
C ALA A 11 13.41 -11.35 -11.06
N LEU A 12 13.92 -12.38 -11.73
CA LEU A 12 13.81 -12.51 -13.20
C LEU A 12 12.37 -12.76 -13.67
N GLY A 13 11.61 -13.56 -12.92
CA GLY A 13 10.20 -13.83 -13.21
C GLY A 13 9.33 -12.58 -13.09
N GLU A 14 9.53 -11.78 -12.05
CA GLU A 14 8.81 -10.51 -11.85
C GLU A 14 9.11 -9.50 -12.96
N LEU A 15 10.38 -9.34 -13.34
CA LEU A 15 10.79 -8.41 -14.40
C LEU A 15 10.23 -8.81 -15.77
N LEU A 16 10.11 -10.10 -16.04
CA LEU A 16 9.53 -10.62 -17.29
C LEU A 16 8.00 -10.46 -17.30
N ALA A 17 7.32 -10.70 -16.17
CA ALA A 17 5.88 -10.48 -16.03
C ALA A 17 5.52 -9.00 -16.24
N LEU A 18 6.34 -8.09 -15.71
CA LEU A 18 6.18 -6.64 -15.86
C LEU A 18 6.28 -6.19 -17.34
N PHE A 19 7.11 -6.86 -18.14
CA PHE A 19 7.21 -6.62 -19.59
C PHE A 19 6.05 -7.23 -20.40
N LEU A 20 5.50 -8.37 -19.98
CA LEU A 20 4.37 -9.01 -20.66
C LEU A 20 3.07 -8.23 -20.44
N ASP A 21 2.86 -7.63 -19.26
CA ASP A 21 1.65 -6.88 -18.92
C ASP A 21 1.71 -5.39 -19.28
N TYR A 22 2.89 -4.87 -19.66
CA TYR A 22 3.12 -3.47 -19.98
C TYR A 22 2.21 -2.90 -21.07
N GLN A 23 1.83 -3.70 -22.08
CA GLN A 23 0.99 -3.23 -23.18
C GLN A 23 -0.48 -3.00 -22.77
N ASN A 24 -0.95 -3.69 -21.72
CA ASN A 24 -2.36 -3.68 -21.33
C ASN A 24 -2.67 -2.70 -20.18
N ASN A 25 -1.65 -2.16 -19.51
CA ASN A 25 -1.83 -1.30 -18.35
C ASN A 25 -1.19 0.09 -18.55
N ILE A 26 -2.05 1.12 -18.67
CA ILE A 26 -1.66 2.52 -18.93
C ILE A 26 -0.67 3.06 -17.88
N TYR A 27 -0.79 2.63 -16.62
CA TYR A 27 0.09 3.08 -15.53
C TYR A 27 1.48 2.45 -15.61
N LEU A 28 1.56 1.16 -15.96
CA LEU A 28 2.83 0.49 -16.23
C LEU A 28 3.50 1.05 -17.48
N ARG A 29 2.69 1.57 -18.42
CA ARG A 29 3.19 2.11 -19.68
C ARG A 29 4.10 3.31 -19.50
N GLN A 30 3.70 4.26 -18.65
CA GLN A 30 4.49 5.44 -18.33
C GLN A 30 5.79 5.06 -17.61
N TYR A 31 5.70 4.17 -16.61
CA TYR A 31 6.84 3.78 -15.78
C TYR A 31 7.89 2.99 -16.56
N VAL A 32 7.48 1.96 -17.29
CA VAL A 32 8.40 1.13 -18.09
C VAL A 32 9.00 1.96 -19.20
N SER A 33 8.22 2.75 -19.95
CA SER A 33 8.73 3.61 -21.03
C SER A 33 9.81 4.58 -20.54
N ASN A 34 9.68 5.12 -19.33
CA ASN A 34 10.65 6.06 -18.76
C ASN A 34 11.90 5.37 -18.18
N ASN A 35 11.82 4.07 -17.87
CA ASN A 35 12.89 3.32 -17.21
C ASN A 35 13.39 2.11 -18.02
N VAL A 36 13.07 2.05 -19.32
CA VAL A 36 13.38 0.90 -20.20
C VAL A 36 14.86 0.52 -20.13
N SER A 37 15.77 1.49 -20.21
CA SER A 37 17.21 1.27 -20.18
C SER A 37 17.67 0.63 -18.86
N LEU A 38 17.20 1.16 -17.73
CA LEU A 38 17.53 0.69 -16.39
C LEU A 38 16.96 -0.71 -16.13
N LEU A 39 15.75 -0.99 -16.62
CA LEU A 39 15.14 -2.33 -16.54
C LEU A 39 15.94 -3.35 -17.37
N TYR A 40 16.40 -3.01 -18.57
CA TYR A 40 17.26 -3.90 -19.37
C TYR A 40 18.60 -4.18 -18.69
N GLU A 41 19.25 -3.17 -18.11
CA GLU A 41 20.50 -3.35 -17.36
C GLU A 41 20.31 -4.29 -16.16
N GLN A 42 19.20 -4.14 -15.43
CA GLN A 42 18.86 -5.02 -14.31
C GLN A 42 18.61 -6.45 -14.77
N ILE A 43 17.83 -6.67 -15.84
CA ILE A 43 17.59 -8.02 -16.40
C ILE A 43 18.92 -8.67 -16.80
N ILE A 44 19.76 -7.96 -17.57
CA ILE A 44 21.03 -8.51 -18.06
C ILE A 44 21.97 -8.80 -16.87
N GLY A 45 22.03 -7.91 -15.89
CA GLY A 45 22.81 -8.10 -14.66
C GLY A 45 22.34 -9.32 -13.87
N LEU A 46 21.03 -9.49 -13.71
CA LEU A 46 20.44 -10.65 -13.05
C LEU A 46 20.72 -11.94 -13.83
N VAL A 47 20.58 -11.96 -15.16
CA VAL A 47 20.91 -13.15 -15.97
C VAL A 47 22.40 -13.52 -15.83
N LEU A 48 23.31 -12.54 -15.83
CA LEU A 48 24.75 -12.76 -15.66
C LEU A 48 25.09 -13.30 -14.27
N VAL A 49 24.47 -12.77 -13.22
CA VAL A 49 24.67 -13.26 -11.85
C VAL A 49 24.05 -14.65 -11.67
N ALA A 50 22.92 -14.95 -12.33
CA ALA A 50 22.27 -16.25 -12.29
C ALA A 50 23.13 -17.31 -12.97
N THR A 51 23.61 -17.03 -14.18
CA THR A 51 24.51 -17.92 -14.92
C THR A 51 25.86 -18.06 -14.24
N GLY A 52 26.41 -16.99 -13.66
CA GLY A 52 27.61 -17.04 -12.83
C GLY A 52 27.43 -17.93 -11.60
N CYS A 53 26.36 -17.74 -10.83
CA CYS A 53 26.03 -18.58 -9.67
C CYS A 53 25.79 -20.04 -10.07
N ALA A 54 25.13 -20.29 -11.20
CA ALA A 54 24.91 -21.63 -11.75
C ALA A 54 26.23 -22.27 -12.19
N PHE A 55 27.12 -21.52 -12.84
CA PHE A 55 28.44 -21.98 -13.25
C PHE A 55 29.34 -22.26 -12.05
N PHE A 56 29.33 -21.42 -11.02
CA PHE A 56 30.06 -21.69 -9.77
C PHE A 56 29.47 -22.87 -9.01
N ALA A 57 28.15 -23.04 -8.98
CA ALA A 57 27.52 -24.24 -8.43
C ALA A 57 27.91 -25.49 -9.23
N TYR A 58 27.95 -25.42 -10.56
CA TYR A 58 28.40 -26.48 -11.45
C TYR A 58 29.88 -26.81 -11.25
N LYS A 59 30.75 -25.81 -11.16
CA LYS A 59 32.19 -25.95 -10.96
C LYS A 59 32.52 -26.45 -9.54
N ALA A 60 31.80 -25.99 -8.54
CA ALA A 60 31.87 -26.51 -7.16
C ALA A 60 31.38 -27.97 -7.08
N SER A 61 30.44 -28.37 -7.95
CA SER A 61 29.95 -29.76 -8.03
C SER A 61 30.89 -30.72 -8.75
N THR A 62 31.80 -30.21 -9.60
CA THR A 62 32.73 -31.01 -10.42
C THR A 62 34.15 -31.14 -9.83
N ALA A 63 34.39 -30.63 -8.62
CA ALA A 63 35.61 -30.89 -7.87
C ALA A 63 35.72 -32.39 -7.49
N LYS A 64 36.73 -33.08 -8.07
CA LYS A 64 36.88 -34.56 -8.06
C LYS A 64 36.93 -35.19 -6.66
N PRO A 65 36.13 -36.24 -6.40
CA PRO A 65 36.49 -37.31 -5.50
C PRO A 65 36.86 -38.58 -6.28
N ARG A 66 37.99 -39.21 -5.94
CA ARG A 66 38.40 -40.52 -6.46
C ARG A 66 37.36 -41.60 -6.10
N GLY A 67 36.87 -42.35 -7.09
CA GLY A 67 36.15 -43.63 -6.89
C GLY A 67 34.83 -43.80 -7.69
N ARG A 68 34.78 -44.78 -8.61
CA ARG A 68 33.73 -45.03 -9.62
C ARG A 68 32.45 -45.67 -9.03
N LEU A 69 31.32 -45.11 -9.45
CA LEU A 69 29.98 -45.73 -9.62
C LEU A 69 29.05 -46.06 -8.43
N GLY A 70 29.39 -45.78 -7.17
CA GLY A 70 28.43 -45.92 -6.04
C GLY A 70 27.81 -44.60 -5.54
N ARG A 71 28.38 -43.44 -5.89
CA ARG A 71 28.10 -42.14 -5.22
C ARG A 71 27.29 -41.14 -6.04
N LEU A 72 26.93 -41.48 -7.28
CA LEU A 72 26.15 -40.61 -8.18
C LEU A 72 24.65 -40.61 -7.83
N SER A 73 24.11 -41.74 -7.37
CA SER A 73 22.69 -41.87 -6.98
C SER A 73 22.34 -41.14 -5.68
N LEU A 74 23.30 -41.00 -4.76
CA LEU A 74 23.08 -40.31 -3.49
C LEU A 74 23.23 -38.78 -3.60
N ARG A 75 23.99 -38.28 -4.59
CA ARG A 75 24.22 -36.84 -4.79
C ARG A 75 23.20 -36.17 -5.74
N LEU A 76 22.62 -36.90 -6.70
CA LEU A 76 21.44 -36.42 -7.43
C LEU A 76 20.20 -36.30 -6.52
N ARG A 77 20.12 -37.13 -5.48
CA ARG A 77 19.00 -37.12 -4.52
C ARG A 77 18.95 -35.84 -3.66
N SER A 78 20.08 -35.17 -3.41
CA SER A 78 20.10 -33.91 -2.66
C SER A 78 19.69 -32.68 -3.47
N LEU A 79 19.65 -32.77 -4.81
CA LEU A 79 19.18 -31.72 -5.72
C LEU A 79 17.69 -31.86 -6.08
N SER A 80 17.05 -32.96 -5.69
CA SER A 80 15.61 -33.21 -5.91
C SER A 80 14.66 -32.09 -5.45
N PRO A 81 14.86 -31.40 -4.29
CA PRO A 81 13.93 -30.34 -3.88
C PRO A 81 14.05 -29.08 -4.75
N LEU A 82 15.24 -28.78 -5.28
CA LEU A 82 15.44 -27.63 -6.17
C LEU A 82 14.80 -27.88 -7.54
N ILE A 83 14.95 -29.09 -8.09
CA ILE A 83 14.31 -29.47 -9.34
C ILE A 83 12.79 -29.50 -9.19
N ALA A 84 12.28 -30.03 -8.07
CA ALA A 84 10.84 -30.06 -7.80
C ALA A 84 10.26 -28.64 -7.61
N GLY A 85 10.98 -27.74 -6.93
CA GLY A 85 10.59 -26.32 -6.83
C GLY A 85 10.55 -25.63 -8.21
N PHE A 86 11.52 -25.93 -9.08
CA PHE A 86 11.55 -25.39 -10.44
C PHE A 86 10.38 -25.89 -11.31
N VAL A 87 10.05 -27.18 -11.21
CA VAL A 87 8.89 -27.78 -11.89
C VAL A 87 7.58 -27.20 -11.35
N ALA A 88 7.48 -26.97 -10.04
CA ALA A 88 6.32 -26.35 -9.42
C ALA A 88 6.10 -24.91 -9.91
N LEU A 89 7.18 -24.13 -10.05
CA LEU A 89 7.14 -22.78 -10.60
C LEU A 89 6.65 -22.79 -12.06
N ILE A 90 7.16 -23.70 -12.87
CA ILE A 90 6.72 -23.87 -14.26
C ILE A 90 5.23 -24.26 -14.32
N LEU A 91 4.78 -25.17 -13.46
CA LEU A 91 3.36 -25.56 -13.36
C LEU A 91 2.46 -24.41 -12.90
N TRP A 92 2.96 -23.53 -12.03
CA TRP A 92 2.23 -22.32 -11.67
C TRP A 92 2.05 -21.41 -12.88
N VAL A 93 3.15 -21.06 -13.55
CA VAL A 93 3.13 -20.13 -14.70
C VAL A 93 2.29 -20.67 -15.86
N THR A 94 2.29 -21.98 -16.08
CA THR A 94 1.63 -22.59 -17.25
C THR A 94 0.19 -23.05 -17.00
N LEU A 95 -0.16 -23.47 -15.77
CA LEU A 95 -1.44 -24.13 -15.48
C LEU A 95 -2.27 -23.39 -14.42
N PHE A 96 -1.69 -23.13 -13.24
CA PHE A 96 -2.46 -22.65 -12.08
C PHE A 96 -2.66 -21.12 -12.04
N GLY A 97 -1.71 -20.34 -12.57
CA GLY A 97 -1.82 -18.88 -12.67
C GLY A 97 -3.04 -18.44 -13.48
N PRO A 98 -3.24 -18.94 -14.72
CA PRO A 98 -4.41 -18.60 -15.55
C PRO A 98 -5.76 -19.02 -14.94
N LEU A 99 -5.80 -20.10 -14.15
CA LEU A 99 -7.02 -20.60 -13.50
C LEU A 99 -7.42 -19.80 -12.25
N SER A 100 -6.45 -19.23 -11.54
CA SER A 100 -6.66 -18.52 -10.27
C SER A 100 -6.70 -16.99 -10.40
N GLY A 101 -6.61 -16.47 -11.62
CA GLY A 101 -6.62 -15.02 -11.90
C GLY A 101 -5.26 -14.33 -11.70
N GLY A 102 -4.17 -15.09 -11.55
CA GLY A 102 -2.80 -14.57 -11.62
C GLY A 102 -2.37 -13.64 -10.48
N SER A 103 -3.12 -13.57 -9.37
CA SER A 103 -2.79 -12.66 -8.27
C SER A 103 -1.48 -13.03 -7.57
N LEU A 104 -0.68 -12.02 -7.20
CA LEU A 104 0.62 -12.22 -6.54
C LEU A 104 0.50 -13.01 -5.22
N THR A 105 -0.56 -12.75 -4.45
CA THR A 105 -0.85 -13.45 -3.19
C THR A 105 -1.15 -14.94 -3.41
N SER A 106 -1.79 -15.26 -4.54
CA SER A 106 -2.10 -16.64 -4.92
C SER A 106 -0.84 -17.42 -5.34
N LEU A 107 0.11 -16.75 -6.01
CA LEU A 107 1.41 -17.30 -6.37
C LEU A 107 2.24 -17.61 -5.12
N GLU A 108 2.30 -16.68 -4.17
CA GLU A 108 3.03 -16.87 -2.91
C GLU A 108 2.47 -18.04 -2.10
N ALA A 109 1.15 -18.10 -1.93
CA ALA A 109 0.48 -19.17 -1.21
C ALA A 109 0.72 -20.54 -1.87
N TYR A 110 0.63 -20.62 -3.20
CA TYR A 110 0.91 -21.85 -3.94
C TYR A 110 2.37 -22.26 -3.82
N GLY A 111 3.31 -21.32 -4.00
CA GLY A 111 4.74 -21.59 -3.90
C GLY A 111 5.13 -22.14 -2.52
N VAL A 112 4.63 -21.51 -1.46
CA VAL A 112 4.82 -21.99 -0.08
C VAL A 112 4.20 -23.37 0.11
N GLY A 113 2.95 -23.57 -0.34
CA GLY A 113 2.24 -24.84 -0.23
C GLY A 113 2.97 -26.00 -0.92
N VAL A 114 3.45 -25.79 -2.14
CA VAL A 114 4.15 -26.85 -2.90
C VAL A 114 5.52 -27.15 -2.29
N LEU A 115 6.29 -26.15 -1.88
CA LEU A 115 7.58 -26.37 -1.19
C LEU A 115 7.38 -27.13 0.12
N LEU A 116 6.32 -26.82 0.86
CA LEU A 116 5.93 -27.52 2.08
C LEU A 116 5.55 -28.99 1.78
N LEU A 117 4.77 -29.24 0.73
CA LEU A 117 4.40 -30.61 0.32
C LEU A 117 5.61 -31.42 -0.14
N ILE A 118 6.54 -30.83 -0.90
CA ILE A 118 7.78 -31.48 -1.34
C ILE A 118 8.62 -31.86 -0.12
N THR A 119 8.80 -30.92 0.82
CA THR A 119 9.59 -31.17 2.04
C THR A 119 8.95 -32.24 2.93
N LEU A 120 7.62 -32.22 3.12
CA LEU A 120 6.88 -33.28 3.80
C LEU A 120 7.01 -34.64 3.12
N GLY A 121 6.85 -34.69 1.80
CA GLY A 121 7.01 -35.92 1.01
C GLY A 121 8.41 -36.50 1.11
N MET A 122 9.44 -35.65 1.13
CA MET A 122 10.83 -36.06 1.36
C MET A 122 11.04 -36.57 2.80
N MET A 123 10.47 -35.88 3.80
CA MET A 123 10.52 -36.30 5.21
C MET A 123 9.88 -37.67 5.41
N ALA A 124 8.70 -37.90 4.83
CA ALA A 124 7.97 -39.16 4.94
C ALA A 124 8.75 -40.34 4.35
N ARG A 125 9.52 -40.10 3.28
CA ARG A 125 10.34 -41.12 2.60
C ARG A 125 11.59 -41.52 3.38
N ASP A 126 12.14 -40.63 4.20
CA ASP A 126 13.42 -40.85 4.89
C ASP A 126 13.27 -40.70 6.42
N ARG A 127 12.49 -41.63 7.00
CA ARG A 127 12.19 -41.67 8.45
C ARG A 127 13.44 -41.73 9.34
N ILE A 128 14.56 -42.25 8.83
CA ILE A 128 15.83 -42.36 9.58
C ILE A 128 16.41 -40.97 9.80
N THR A 129 16.52 -40.17 8.74
CA THR A 129 16.98 -38.77 8.80
C THR A 129 16.06 -37.94 9.68
N LEU A 130 14.75 -38.16 9.60
CA LEU A 130 13.75 -37.47 10.43
C LEU A 130 13.93 -37.80 11.92
N LYS A 131 14.05 -39.09 12.28
CA LYS A 131 14.32 -39.50 13.67
C LYS A 131 15.67 -38.97 14.17
N MET A 132 16.71 -39.00 13.35
CA MET A 132 18.04 -38.46 13.70
C MET A 132 17.96 -36.95 13.97
N SER A 133 17.31 -36.19 13.09
CA SER A 133 17.12 -34.73 13.23
C SER A 133 16.31 -34.38 14.48
N LEU A 134 15.21 -35.09 14.75
CA LEU A 134 14.36 -34.84 15.93
C LEU A 134 15.08 -35.19 17.25
N ARG A 135 15.90 -36.25 17.24
CA ARG A 135 16.70 -36.64 18.41
C ARG A 135 17.88 -35.68 18.65
N ASN A 136 18.44 -35.10 17.57
CA ASN A 136 19.43 -34.03 17.69
C ASN A 136 18.78 -32.72 18.15
N PHE A 137 17.53 -32.46 17.73
CA PHE A 137 16.75 -31.29 18.13
C PHE A 137 16.50 -31.27 19.64
N THR A 138 16.05 -32.40 20.18
CA THR A 138 15.77 -32.56 21.61
C THR A 138 17.03 -32.56 22.49
N ARG A 139 18.19 -32.96 21.97
CA ARG A 139 19.47 -32.95 22.72
C ARG A 139 20.16 -31.59 22.74
N ARG A 140 19.97 -30.71 21.75
CA ARG A 140 20.67 -29.41 21.60
C ARG A 140 19.75 -28.21 21.84
N LYS A 141 19.01 -28.23 22.95
CA LYS A 141 17.92 -27.28 23.24
C LYS A 141 18.35 -25.81 23.19
N THR A 142 19.50 -25.45 23.79
CA THR A 142 19.97 -24.06 23.86
C THR A 142 20.34 -23.48 22.49
N ASN A 143 21.16 -24.20 21.72
CA ASN A 143 21.60 -23.71 20.40
C ASN A 143 20.42 -23.56 19.44
N ILE A 144 19.43 -24.45 19.54
CA ILE A 144 18.22 -24.39 18.73
C ILE A 144 17.32 -23.25 19.15
N ALA A 145 17.17 -23.01 20.46
CA ALA A 145 16.41 -21.86 20.95
C ALA A 145 16.98 -20.54 20.41
N ILE A 146 18.30 -20.39 20.37
CA ILE A 146 18.96 -19.20 19.78
C ILE A 146 18.67 -19.07 18.29
N VAL A 147 18.72 -20.17 17.53
CA VAL A 147 18.43 -20.16 16.08
C VAL A 147 16.97 -19.80 15.82
N ILE A 148 16.03 -20.40 16.54
CA ILE A 148 14.60 -20.11 16.40
C ILE A 148 14.32 -18.67 16.80
N ALA A 149 14.93 -18.17 17.88
CA ALA A 149 14.82 -16.77 18.30
C ALA A 149 15.30 -15.82 17.19
N GLY A 150 16.46 -16.07 16.59
CA GLY A 150 16.96 -15.26 15.46
C GLY A 150 16.01 -15.28 14.25
N LEU A 151 15.48 -16.46 13.89
CA LEU A 151 14.52 -16.60 12.80
C LEU A 151 13.20 -15.86 13.10
N MET A 152 12.70 -15.98 14.33
CA MET A 152 11.47 -15.30 14.78
C MET A 152 11.66 -13.78 14.80
N ILE A 153 12.80 -13.28 15.27
CA ILE A 153 13.09 -11.85 15.29
C ILE A 153 13.18 -11.32 13.85
N GLY A 154 13.88 -12.01 12.95
CA GLY A 154 13.96 -11.59 11.55
C GLY A 154 12.61 -11.55 10.85
N THR A 155 11.80 -12.61 11.03
CA THR A 155 10.44 -12.66 10.47
C THR A 155 9.52 -11.60 11.08
N ALA A 156 9.58 -11.38 12.38
CA ALA A 156 8.82 -10.34 13.07
C ALA A 156 9.24 -8.92 12.63
N MET A 157 10.54 -8.67 12.41
CA MET A 157 11.03 -7.38 11.95
C MET A 157 10.53 -7.05 10.54
N ILE A 158 10.62 -8.02 9.62
CA ILE A 158 10.13 -7.85 8.24
C ILE A 158 8.60 -7.65 8.24
N SER A 159 7.86 -8.49 8.96
CA SER A 159 6.41 -8.37 9.07
C SER A 159 5.98 -7.05 9.72
N GLY A 160 6.68 -6.61 10.78
CA GLY A 160 6.42 -5.34 11.44
C GLY A 160 6.65 -4.14 10.52
N SER A 161 7.70 -4.17 9.69
CA SER A 161 7.94 -3.12 8.69
C SER A 161 6.84 -3.07 7.63
N LEU A 162 6.38 -4.22 7.15
CA LEU A 162 5.29 -4.31 6.17
C LEU A 162 3.99 -3.75 6.74
N VAL A 163 3.59 -4.21 7.94
CA VAL A 163 2.38 -3.73 8.62
C VAL A 163 2.45 -2.23 8.90
N THR A 164 3.62 -1.72 9.30
CA THR A 164 3.81 -0.28 9.54
C THR A 164 3.68 0.51 8.23
N GLY A 165 4.26 0.01 7.14
CA GLY A 165 4.13 0.63 5.82
C GLY A 165 2.68 0.69 5.34
N ASP A 166 1.94 -0.40 5.48
CA ASP A 166 0.52 -0.47 5.13
C ASP A 166 -0.31 0.45 6.02
N THR A 167 -0.01 0.49 7.32
CA THR A 167 -0.72 1.34 8.27
C THR A 167 -0.50 2.81 7.93
N LEU A 168 0.74 3.22 7.68
CA LEU A 168 1.06 4.61 7.33
C LEU A 168 0.40 5.03 6.02
N SER A 169 0.42 4.16 5.01
CA SER A 169 -0.26 4.40 3.73
C SER A 169 -1.78 4.56 3.94
N ASN A 170 -2.39 3.66 4.71
CA ASN A 170 -3.81 3.76 5.05
C ASN A 170 -4.13 5.03 5.84
N LEU A 171 -3.24 5.49 6.73
CA LEU A 171 -3.44 6.74 7.46
C LEU A 171 -3.46 7.95 6.51
N PHE A 172 -2.54 8.00 5.54
CA PHE A 172 -2.54 9.08 4.55
C PHE A 172 -3.75 9.01 3.63
N THR A 173 -4.08 7.83 3.11
CA THR A 173 -5.24 7.63 2.25
C THR A 173 -6.54 7.97 2.96
N ARG A 174 -6.75 7.47 4.19
CA ARG A 174 -7.93 7.81 5.00
C ARG A 174 -7.94 9.28 5.40
N GLY A 175 -6.78 9.87 5.66
CA GLY A 175 -6.65 11.30 5.92
C GLY A 175 -7.11 12.15 4.73
N ALA A 176 -6.70 11.78 3.51
CA ALA A 176 -7.15 12.44 2.29
C ALA A 176 -8.66 12.25 2.07
N TYR A 177 -9.19 11.03 2.20
CA TYR A 177 -10.62 10.77 2.06
C TYR A 177 -11.47 11.52 3.09
N ASN A 178 -11.03 11.57 4.35
CA ASN A 178 -11.75 12.31 5.38
C ASN A 178 -11.61 13.83 5.22
N GLY A 179 -10.49 14.30 4.65
CA GLY A 179 -10.22 15.72 4.42
C GLY A 179 -11.04 16.32 3.28
N TYR A 180 -11.17 15.58 2.16
CA TYR A 180 -11.93 16.02 0.99
C TYR A 180 -13.38 15.50 0.96
N GLY A 181 -13.70 14.48 1.76
CA GLY A 181 -15.03 13.87 1.76
C GLY A 181 -15.38 13.28 0.40
N TYR A 182 -16.53 13.68 -0.14
CA TYR A 182 -16.99 13.28 -1.47
C TYR A 182 -16.56 14.26 -2.59
N ALA A 183 -15.63 15.17 -2.31
CA ALA A 183 -15.06 16.06 -3.32
C ALA A 183 -13.95 15.35 -4.10
N ASP A 184 -14.17 15.14 -5.41
CA ASP A 184 -13.16 14.57 -6.31
C ASP A 184 -12.22 15.64 -6.88
N GLU A 185 -12.75 16.85 -7.12
CA GLU A 185 -12.00 17.97 -7.70
C GLU A 185 -12.25 19.27 -6.91
N VAL A 186 -11.19 20.04 -6.69
CA VAL A 186 -11.23 21.34 -6.03
C VAL A 186 -10.62 22.40 -6.94
N VAL A 187 -11.34 23.49 -7.16
CA VAL A 187 -10.89 24.62 -7.97
C VAL A 187 -10.58 25.80 -7.07
N TYR A 188 -9.36 26.30 -7.16
CA TYR A 188 -8.91 27.47 -6.41
C TYR A 188 -8.13 28.41 -7.32
N THR A 189 -8.07 29.68 -6.94
CA THR A 189 -7.19 30.66 -7.58
C THR A 189 -6.00 30.94 -6.67
N GLN A 190 -4.87 31.26 -7.27
CA GLN A 190 -3.64 31.64 -6.57
C GLN A 190 -3.22 33.04 -6.98
N SER A 191 -2.71 33.79 -6.02
CA SER A 191 -2.05 35.08 -6.26
C SER A 191 -0.71 34.86 -6.98
N ALA A 192 -0.11 35.94 -7.50
CA ALA A 192 1.22 35.92 -8.11
C ALA A 192 2.32 35.39 -7.16
N THR A 193 2.08 35.41 -5.85
CA THR A 193 2.94 34.87 -4.80
C THR A 193 2.67 33.40 -4.44
N GLY A 194 1.69 32.75 -5.09
CA GLY A 194 1.29 31.36 -4.85
C GLY A 194 0.29 31.17 -3.69
N ALA A 195 -0.14 32.25 -3.01
CA ALA A 195 -1.13 32.18 -1.94
C ALA A 195 -2.55 31.96 -2.50
N TYR A 196 -3.37 31.16 -1.84
CA TYR A 196 -4.79 30.99 -2.20
C TYR A 196 -5.53 32.33 -2.11
N GLN A 197 -6.37 32.59 -3.10
CA GLN A 197 -7.17 33.81 -3.17
C GLN A 197 -8.64 33.48 -3.35
N PHE A 198 -9.51 34.31 -2.77
CA PHE A 198 -10.94 34.24 -3.06
C PHE A 198 -11.23 34.77 -4.46
N PHE A 199 -12.23 34.19 -5.11
CA PHE A 199 -12.75 34.63 -6.38
C PHE A 199 -14.25 34.92 -6.28
N ASN A 200 -14.78 35.70 -7.22
CA ASN A 200 -16.16 36.15 -7.17
C ASN A 200 -17.15 34.97 -7.26
N LEU A 201 -18.19 35.00 -6.44
CA LEU A 201 -19.22 33.96 -6.40
C LEU A 201 -19.92 33.72 -7.74
N SER A 202 -20.01 34.76 -8.58
CA SER A 202 -20.59 34.66 -9.93
C SER A 202 -19.79 33.73 -10.84
N LEU A 203 -18.46 33.66 -10.65
CA LEU A 203 -17.61 32.72 -11.39
C LEU A 203 -17.91 31.27 -10.98
N ALA A 204 -18.13 31.01 -9.69
CA ALA A 204 -18.53 29.68 -9.22
C ALA A 204 -19.86 29.25 -9.87
N HIS A 205 -20.84 30.16 -9.92
CA HIS A 205 -22.13 29.88 -10.54
C HIS A 205 -22.01 29.63 -12.06
N GLY A 206 -21.23 30.45 -12.76
CA GLY A 206 -20.97 30.28 -14.19
C GLY A 206 -20.24 28.98 -14.52
N LEU A 207 -19.28 28.56 -13.69
CA LEU A 207 -18.59 27.29 -13.82
C LEU A 207 -19.56 26.12 -13.66
N TYR A 208 -20.41 26.14 -12.63
CA TYR A 208 -21.41 25.10 -12.42
C TYR A 208 -22.37 24.98 -13.63
N GLN A 209 -22.87 26.10 -14.16
CA GLN A 209 -23.73 26.10 -15.34
C GLN A 209 -23.02 25.57 -16.59
N SER A 210 -21.77 25.95 -16.80
CA SER A 210 -20.98 25.52 -17.96
C SER A 210 -20.65 24.02 -17.90
N LEU A 211 -20.31 23.52 -16.71
CA LEU A 211 -19.95 22.12 -16.52
C LEU A 211 -21.18 21.20 -16.53
N SER A 212 -22.29 21.61 -15.91
CA SER A 212 -23.54 20.84 -15.90
C SER A 212 -24.20 20.74 -17.29
N SER A 213 -24.06 21.78 -18.12
CA SER A 213 -24.57 21.79 -19.50
C SER A 213 -23.65 21.06 -20.50
N SER A 214 -22.43 20.70 -20.09
CA SER A 214 -21.50 19.97 -20.94
C SER A 214 -21.91 18.50 -21.11
N SER A 215 -21.93 18.01 -22.34
CA SER A 215 -22.26 16.62 -22.65
C SER A 215 -21.23 15.60 -22.15
N THR A 216 -19.99 16.05 -21.88
CA THR A 216 -18.90 15.18 -21.42
C THR A 216 -18.76 15.16 -19.90
N ALA A 217 -18.98 16.29 -19.21
CA ALA A 217 -18.83 16.40 -17.76
C ALA A 217 -20.15 16.24 -17.00
N GLY A 218 -21.25 16.76 -17.55
CA GLY A 218 -22.57 16.76 -16.92
C GLY A 218 -23.02 15.39 -16.38
N PRO A 219 -22.89 14.28 -17.12
CA PRO A 219 -23.30 12.95 -16.64
C PRO A 219 -22.51 12.43 -15.43
N TYR A 220 -21.28 12.91 -15.23
CA TYR A 220 -20.41 12.46 -14.14
C TYR A 220 -20.42 13.40 -12.94
N MET A 221 -21.03 14.58 -13.07
CA MET A 221 -21.11 15.56 -12.00
C MET A 221 -22.31 15.30 -11.10
N ARG A 222 -22.04 15.05 -9.82
CA ARG A 222 -23.09 14.93 -8.80
C ARG A 222 -23.49 16.28 -8.21
N GLY A 223 -22.55 17.21 -8.05
CA GLY A 223 -22.81 18.54 -7.52
C GLY A 223 -21.56 19.41 -7.47
N VAL A 224 -21.76 20.71 -7.31
CA VAL A 224 -20.70 21.70 -7.10
C VAL A 224 -21.18 22.66 -6.03
N THR A 225 -20.33 22.96 -5.05
CA THR A 225 -20.58 24.00 -4.07
C THR A 225 -19.32 24.84 -3.90
N PRO A 226 -19.42 26.17 -3.88
CA PRO A 226 -18.32 27.02 -3.45
C PRO A 226 -18.05 26.80 -1.97
N GLU A 227 -16.78 26.91 -1.60
CA GLU A 227 -16.30 26.78 -0.24
C GLU A 227 -15.29 27.90 0.05
N ILE A 228 -15.38 28.47 1.24
CA ILE A 228 -14.42 29.43 1.78
C ILE A 228 -13.69 28.74 2.91
N LEU A 229 -12.36 28.66 2.77
CA LEU A 229 -11.46 28.16 3.80
C LEU A 229 -10.60 29.32 4.29
N SER A 230 -10.67 29.64 5.58
CA SER A 230 -9.82 30.67 6.18
C SER A 230 -9.34 30.24 7.56
N ALA A 231 -8.07 30.48 7.85
CA ALA A 231 -7.53 30.29 9.19
C ALA A 231 -7.88 31.51 10.04
N VAL A 232 -8.68 31.30 11.09
CA VAL A 232 -9.20 32.35 11.97
C VAL A 232 -8.79 32.12 13.42
N THR A 233 -8.95 33.15 14.23
CA THR A 233 -8.88 33.03 15.70
C THR A 233 -10.29 33.11 16.25
N VAL A 234 -10.66 32.19 17.13
CA VAL A 234 -11.99 32.13 17.74
C VAL A 234 -11.88 32.41 19.23
N ASN A 235 -12.77 33.25 19.74
CA ASN A 235 -12.90 33.55 21.17
C ASN A 235 -14.29 33.14 21.66
N ASP A 236 -14.35 32.23 22.62
CA ASP A 236 -15.57 31.96 23.36
C ASP A 236 -15.80 33.08 24.38
N THR A 237 -16.77 33.95 24.09
CA THR A 237 -17.12 35.08 24.96
C THR A 237 -17.88 34.69 26.23
N THR A 238 -18.43 33.47 26.28
CA THR A 238 -19.06 32.94 27.50
C THR A 238 -17.99 32.51 28.51
N LYS A 239 -16.92 31.85 28.03
CA LYS A 239 -15.89 31.23 28.90
C LYS A 239 -14.55 31.96 28.91
N GLY A 240 -14.35 32.92 28.01
CA GLY A 240 -13.12 33.70 27.87
C GLY A 240 -11.94 32.92 27.30
N ILE A 241 -12.20 31.82 26.59
CA ILE A 241 -11.16 30.95 26.02
C ILE A 241 -10.93 31.32 24.56
N ILE A 242 -9.67 31.54 24.19
CA ILE A 242 -9.25 31.92 22.83
C ILE A 242 -8.46 30.77 22.22
N GLN A 243 -8.80 30.42 20.98
CA GLN A 243 -8.06 29.45 20.18
C GLN A 243 -7.70 30.06 18.82
N SER A 244 -6.43 29.98 18.45
CA SER A 244 -5.92 30.45 17.15
C SER A 244 -5.67 29.28 16.20
N GLY A 245 -5.65 29.56 14.90
CA GLY A 245 -5.43 28.54 13.87
C GLY A 245 -6.64 27.62 13.64
N VAL A 246 -7.85 28.10 13.95
CA VAL A 246 -9.09 27.38 13.66
C VAL A 246 -9.43 27.57 12.19
N THR A 247 -9.71 26.50 11.45
CA THR A 247 -10.18 26.62 10.07
C THR A 247 -11.67 26.95 10.07
N LEU A 248 -12.02 28.15 9.61
CA LEU A 248 -13.38 28.52 9.28
C LEU A 248 -13.71 27.97 7.90
N ILE A 249 -14.81 27.23 7.83
CA ILE A 249 -15.37 26.68 6.60
C ILE A 249 -16.71 27.37 6.34
N GLY A 250 -16.81 28.10 5.23
CA GLY A 250 -18.04 28.72 4.76
C GLY A 250 -18.53 28.01 3.50
N THR A 251 -19.74 27.47 3.53
CA THR A 251 -20.36 26.78 2.37
C THR A 251 -21.86 26.98 2.38
N TYR A 252 -22.55 26.56 1.32
CA TYR A 252 -24.00 26.64 1.27
C TYR A 252 -24.69 25.60 2.15
N GLY A 253 -25.87 25.93 2.68
CA GLY A 253 -26.67 25.00 3.47
C GLY A 253 -27.19 23.78 2.69
N ASN A 254 -27.12 23.74 1.35
CA ASN A 254 -27.42 22.55 0.57
C ASN A 254 -26.16 21.73 0.19
N ALA A 255 -24.96 22.18 0.61
CA ALA A 255 -23.70 21.52 0.29
C ALA A 255 -23.67 20.06 0.76
N SER A 256 -24.36 19.74 1.85
CA SER A 256 -24.41 18.37 2.37
C SER A 256 -25.07 17.37 1.42
N GLN A 257 -26.06 17.82 0.64
CA GLN A 257 -26.70 16.98 -0.38
C GLN A 257 -25.76 16.66 -1.55
N ALA A 258 -24.75 17.49 -1.78
CA ALA A 258 -23.78 17.35 -2.86
C ALA A 258 -22.48 16.67 -2.43
N LEU A 259 -21.96 17.02 -1.25
CA LEU A 259 -20.63 16.65 -0.75
C LEU A 259 -20.64 15.80 0.53
N GLY A 260 -21.82 15.36 0.99
CA GLY A 260 -21.98 14.48 2.14
C GLY A 260 -22.49 15.17 3.40
N ASP A 261 -23.11 14.39 4.27
CA ASP A 261 -23.73 14.89 5.50
C ASP A 261 -22.73 15.09 6.63
N PHE A 262 -22.95 16.13 7.43
CA PHE A 262 -22.24 16.29 8.71
C PHE A 262 -22.89 15.42 9.76
N HIS A 263 -22.09 14.65 10.48
CA HIS A 263 -22.56 13.80 11.57
C HIS A 263 -22.16 14.40 12.92
N ALA A 264 -23.11 14.43 13.86
CA ALA A 264 -22.82 14.72 15.26
C ALA A 264 -22.11 13.52 15.92
N SER A 265 -21.58 13.74 17.12
CA SER A 265 -20.82 12.71 17.86
C SER A 265 -21.68 11.49 18.23
N ASP A 266 -23.01 11.59 18.19
CA ASP A 266 -23.97 10.49 18.39
C ASP A 266 -24.35 9.75 17.09
N GLY A 267 -23.80 10.17 15.95
CA GLY A 267 -24.06 9.62 14.62
C GLY A 267 -25.28 10.22 13.91
N SER A 268 -26.04 11.10 14.56
CA SER A 268 -27.16 11.81 13.93
C SER A 268 -26.66 12.78 12.86
N ILE A 269 -27.46 12.96 11.81
CA ILE A 269 -27.17 13.93 10.75
C ILE A 269 -27.47 15.32 11.28
N ILE A 270 -26.47 16.20 11.24
CA ILE A 270 -26.64 17.61 11.59
C ILE A 270 -27.39 18.28 10.44
N PRO A 271 -28.56 18.91 10.70
CA PRO A 271 -29.31 19.59 9.67
C PRO A 271 -28.47 20.72 9.07
N SER A 272 -28.50 20.81 7.75
CA SER A 272 -27.69 21.75 6.99
C SER A 272 -28.29 23.17 6.95
N SER A 273 -29.47 23.36 7.55
CA SER A 273 -30.10 24.66 7.76
C SER A 273 -29.56 25.32 9.04
N LEU A 274 -28.45 26.05 8.91
CA LEU A 274 -27.94 26.93 9.95
C LEU A 274 -28.51 28.34 9.75
N ASN A 275 -28.90 29.00 10.82
CA ASN A 275 -29.18 30.43 10.79
C ASN A 275 -27.86 31.22 10.71
N ASP A 276 -27.91 32.47 10.25
CA ASP A 276 -26.72 33.34 10.07
C ASP A 276 -25.85 33.53 11.33
N ASN A 277 -26.41 33.26 12.52
CA ASN A 277 -25.74 33.39 13.81
C ASN A 277 -25.36 32.04 14.44
N GLN A 278 -25.48 30.94 13.69
CA GLN A 278 -25.16 29.59 14.16
C GLN A 278 -23.98 29.04 13.38
N ALA A 279 -23.12 28.29 14.07
CA ALA A 279 -21.98 27.61 13.47
C ALA A 279 -21.89 26.20 14.04
N ILE A 280 -21.40 25.27 13.21
CA ILE A 280 -21.06 23.92 13.64
C ILE A 280 -19.59 23.94 14.06
N VAL A 281 -19.32 23.35 15.22
CA VAL A 281 -17.97 23.23 15.76
C VAL A 281 -17.64 21.75 15.87
N ASN A 282 -16.51 21.32 15.33
CA ASN A 282 -16.10 19.93 15.44
C ASN A 282 -15.66 19.60 16.89
N ASP A 283 -15.63 18.31 17.22
CA ASP A 283 -15.30 17.84 18.57
C ASP A 283 -13.95 18.36 19.09
N ARG A 284 -12.99 18.55 18.18
CA ARG A 284 -11.65 19.05 18.55
C ARG A 284 -11.70 20.52 18.94
N ALA A 285 -12.26 21.38 18.10
CA ALA A 285 -12.39 22.80 18.41
C ALA A 285 -13.31 23.02 19.62
N ALA A 286 -14.34 22.20 19.80
CA ALA A 286 -15.21 22.26 20.98
C ALA A 286 -14.43 21.95 22.27
N ARG A 287 -13.55 20.94 22.27
CA ARG A 287 -12.68 20.66 23.43
C ARG A 287 -11.64 21.75 23.67
N ASP A 288 -11.00 22.26 22.63
CA ASP A 288 -9.95 23.28 22.74
C ASP A 288 -10.52 24.61 23.25
N LEU A 289 -11.73 24.98 22.83
CA LEU A 289 -12.46 26.16 23.32
C LEU A 289 -13.24 25.89 24.61
N ASN A 290 -13.32 24.63 25.06
CA ASN A 290 -14.26 24.16 26.08
C ASN A 290 -15.71 24.61 25.80
N ALA A 291 -16.10 24.70 24.52
CA ALA A 291 -17.38 25.24 24.09
C ALA A 291 -18.52 24.22 24.27
N THR A 292 -19.70 24.72 24.63
CA THR A 292 -20.94 23.97 24.78
C THR A 292 -22.05 24.56 23.90
N ILE A 293 -23.07 23.74 23.59
CA ILE A 293 -24.20 24.19 22.76
C ILE A 293 -24.87 25.40 23.42
N GLY A 294 -24.94 26.51 22.69
CA GLY A 294 -25.48 27.80 23.18
C GLY A 294 -24.44 28.85 23.54
N ASP A 295 -23.14 28.49 23.57
CA ASP A 295 -22.07 29.45 23.81
C ASP A 295 -21.88 30.44 22.65
N ARG A 296 -21.38 31.64 22.97
CA ARG A 296 -21.22 32.73 22.01
C ARG A 296 -19.77 32.83 21.56
N LEU A 297 -19.52 32.49 20.31
CA LEU A 297 -18.20 32.58 19.69
C LEU A 297 -18.05 33.88 18.90
N THR A 298 -16.95 34.60 19.13
CA THR A 298 -16.52 35.73 18.29
C THR A 298 -15.36 35.26 17.41
N ILE A 299 -15.48 35.45 16.10
CA ILE A 299 -14.48 35.02 15.12
C ILE A 299 -13.69 36.25 14.66
N PHE A 300 -12.37 36.17 14.76
CA PHE A 300 -11.42 37.16 14.26
C PHE A 300 -10.77 36.61 13.00
N SER A 301 -11.13 37.18 11.85
CA SER A 301 -10.53 36.85 10.57
C SER A 301 -9.32 37.74 10.30
N PRO A 302 -8.16 37.17 9.91
CA PRO A 302 -6.97 37.95 9.53
C PRO A 302 -7.14 38.66 8.19
N THR A 303 -8.09 38.24 7.36
CA THR A 303 -8.40 38.88 6.08
C THR A 303 -9.53 39.89 6.27
N SER A 304 -9.16 41.16 6.33
CA SER A 304 -10.06 42.27 6.03
C SER A 304 -10.30 42.30 4.52
N GLN A 305 -11.36 41.65 4.05
CA GLN A 305 -11.90 41.87 2.70
C GLN A 305 -13.38 42.18 2.80
#